data_AF-A0A3M6WBF5-F1
#
_entry.id   AF-A0A3M6WBF5-F1
#
_cell.length_a   1.000
_cell.length_b   1.000
_cell.length_c   1.000
_cell.angle_alpha   90.00
_cell.angle_beta   90.00
_cell.angle_gamma   90.00
#
_symmetry.space_group_name_H-M   'P 1'
#
loop_
_entity.id
_entity.type
_entity.pdbx_description
1 polymer ?
#
loop_
_entity_poly.entity_id
_entity_poly.type
_entity_poly.pdbx_seq_one_letter_code
_entity_poly.pdbx_strand_id
1 'polypeptide(L)'
;APTNKYLLSGFVEKLRGVPDADFGLVDIYGLALAARLLVPRGGLRVSAYDLKVSNQGFYTDRGTQPLPIYTAVRHEIPDAVGDVERLAKEARFTTKHYDYFQWFEWTPYEFYSEELDAGIPTWAVGRKWQNGDCIWRDNGLALPELKIPLMMGIWGSAFCATLSHYYKEIRPILKSSGMSGLDTLIAGKNEDLSKVHPIDPAVIPNYVLGMRDRLPKTAPESLHSASHLQLMDAGMANNLPIYPLLRPGREVDVIIAFDASADVKGDNWIRVVDGYARQRNIKGWPMGAGWPPQSNTQHQTVLELEDAQDNAPARVKRLMTPSERERQDPPDLGYCTVWAGSKEERQEYMDEPVPRQIESPDDDWHLTSPNAGIAVIYYPFMANKKVPGVDPMESDFLSTWNFVYTPDQIDKCVALARANYEEGREQTKRTIRAVWERKRALRLQREEEAHEFAKSWRVKRGTAHLRRNGDVGQGDQFT
;
A
#
# COMPACT_ATOMS: atom_id res chain seq x y z
N ALA A 1 16.70 31.63 10.02
CA ALA A 1 15.33 32.01 9.57
C ALA A 1 14.27 31.26 10.39
N PRO A 2 13.06 31.80 10.60
CA PRO A 2 11.98 31.17 11.39
C PRO A 2 11.58 29.77 10.87
N THR A 3 11.82 29.50 9.59
CA THR A 3 11.58 28.22 8.89
C THR A 3 12.38 27.06 9.49
N ASN A 4 13.65 27.29 9.86
CA ASN A 4 14.52 26.24 10.39
C ASN A 4 14.00 25.72 11.74
N LYS A 5 13.35 26.58 12.53
CA LYS A 5 12.74 26.19 13.80
C LYS A 5 11.70 25.09 13.59
N TYR A 6 10.83 25.23 12.59
CA TYR A 6 9.73 24.29 12.37
C TYR A 6 10.20 22.98 11.75
N LEU A 7 11.06 23.02 10.74
CA LEU A 7 11.59 21.81 10.11
C LEU A 7 12.48 21.00 11.05
N LEU A 8 13.37 21.67 11.80
CA LEU A 8 14.28 20.99 12.74
C LEU A 8 13.59 20.58 14.04
N SER A 9 12.48 21.21 14.42
CA SER A 9 11.76 20.87 15.67
C SER A 9 11.34 19.41 15.71
N GLY A 10 10.85 18.84 14.59
CA GLY A 10 10.45 17.43 14.54
C GLY A 10 11.61 16.48 14.83
N PHE A 11 12.82 16.80 14.36
CA PHE A 11 14.02 16.00 14.61
C PHE A 11 14.51 16.13 16.06
N VAL A 12 14.50 17.35 16.61
CA VAL A 12 14.83 17.57 18.02
C VAL A 12 13.82 16.87 18.93
N GLU A 13 12.53 16.87 18.57
CA GLU A 13 11.46 16.15 19.27
C GLU A 13 11.70 14.63 19.23
N LYS A 14 12.07 14.07 18.06
CA LYS A 14 12.45 12.65 17.92
C LYS A 14 13.63 12.29 18.83
N LEU A 15 14.74 13.02 18.73
CA LEU A 15 15.96 12.77 19.51
C LEU A 15 15.74 12.87 21.02
N ARG A 16 14.92 13.84 21.46
CA ARG A 16 14.56 13.98 22.88
C ARG A 16 13.56 12.95 23.36
N GLY A 17 12.72 12.45 22.47
CA GLY A 17 11.66 11.50 22.78
C GLY A 17 12.14 10.06 22.81
N VAL A 18 13.13 9.77 21.99
CA VAL A 18 13.71 8.44 21.81
C VAL A 18 15.22 8.61 21.80
N PRO A 19 15.86 8.75 22.98
CA PRO A 19 17.31 8.98 23.06
C PRO A 19 18.12 7.82 22.48
N ASP A 20 17.54 6.62 22.42
CA ASP A 20 18.13 5.42 21.84
C ASP A 20 17.85 5.27 20.33
N ALA A 21 17.10 6.21 19.72
CA ALA A 21 16.85 6.18 18.29
C ALA A 21 18.04 6.80 17.53
N ASP A 22 18.69 5.98 16.72
CA ASP A 22 19.73 6.42 15.81
C ASP A 22 19.20 7.51 14.85
N PHE A 23 19.99 8.58 14.70
CA PHE A 23 19.80 9.57 13.65
C PHE A 23 20.41 9.06 12.35
N GLY A 24 19.56 8.65 11.42
CA GLY A 24 19.95 7.95 10.20
C GLY A 24 19.95 8.80 8.94
N LEU A 25 20.40 8.22 7.83
CA LEU A 25 20.35 8.89 6.53
C LEU A 25 18.91 9.18 6.08
N VAL A 26 17.96 8.29 6.43
CA VAL A 26 16.52 8.48 6.17
C VAL A 26 16.00 9.79 6.78
N ASP A 27 16.46 10.11 7.99
CA ASP A 27 16.08 11.35 8.69
C ASP A 27 16.55 12.59 7.93
N ILE A 28 17.82 12.57 7.48
CA ILE A 28 18.44 13.67 6.74
C ILE A 28 17.76 13.85 5.38
N TYR A 29 17.48 12.75 4.70
CA TYR A 29 16.78 12.76 3.42
C TYR A 29 15.38 13.35 3.54
N GLY A 30 14.60 12.90 4.52
CA GLY A 30 13.27 13.44 4.80
C GLY A 30 13.30 14.94 5.11
N LEU A 31 14.29 15.40 5.87
CA LEU A 31 14.51 16.83 6.12
C LEU A 31 14.81 17.59 4.82
N ALA A 32 15.70 17.07 3.97
CA ALA A 32 16.08 17.70 2.70
C ALA A 32 14.89 17.79 1.74
N LEU A 33 14.09 16.71 1.62
CA LEU A 33 12.86 16.70 0.84
C LEU A 33 11.86 17.75 1.34
N ALA A 34 11.57 17.76 2.64
CA ALA A 34 10.66 18.73 3.23
C ALA A 34 11.16 20.18 3.06
N ALA A 35 12.46 20.42 3.22
CA ALA A 35 13.07 21.72 2.98
C ALA A 35 12.91 22.15 1.51
N ARG A 36 12.94 21.20 0.56
CA ARG A 36 12.82 21.49 -0.87
C ARG A 36 11.38 21.67 -1.35
N LEU A 37 10.44 20.93 -0.78
CA LEU A 37 9.05 20.82 -1.26
C LEU A 37 8.04 21.60 -0.40
N LEU A 38 8.27 21.69 0.92
CA LEU A 38 7.31 22.27 1.87
C LEU A 38 7.70 23.67 2.34
N VAL A 39 8.91 24.14 2.03
CA VAL A 39 9.33 25.52 2.32
C VAL A 39 8.99 26.41 1.14
N PRO A 40 8.04 27.35 1.29
CA PRO A 40 7.68 28.26 0.22
C PRO A 40 8.85 29.20 -0.10
N ARG A 41 9.12 29.42 -1.38
CA ARG A 41 10.03 30.46 -1.84
C ARG A 41 9.25 31.77 -1.94
N GLY A 42 9.24 32.58 -0.89
CA GLY A 42 8.53 33.87 -0.88
C GLY A 42 8.20 34.41 0.52
N GLY A 43 7.18 35.27 0.60
CA GLY A 43 6.71 35.87 1.86
C GLY A 43 5.82 34.96 2.73
N LEU A 44 5.45 33.78 2.22
CA LEU A 44 4.69 32.79 2.97
C LEU A 44 5.57 32.15 4.05
N ARG A 45 4.99 31.91 5.23
CA ARG A 45 5.68 31.29 6.36
C ARG A 45 5.29 29.82 6.47
N VAL A 46 6.23 28.99 6.89
CA VAL A 46 5.94 27.60 7.27
C VAL A 46 5.14 27.58 8.57
N SER A 47 4.08 26.77 8.61
CA SER A 47 3.28 26.49 9.80
C SER A 47 3.62 25.12 10.36
N ALA A 48 3.79 25.01 11.68
CA ALA A 48 3.93 23.72 12.34
C ALA A 48 2.64 22.87 12.24
N TYR A 49 1.49 23.52 12.03
CA TYR A 49 0.20 22.85 11.85
C TYR A 49 0.20 22.03 10.56
N ASP A 50 0.80 22.54 9.49
CA ASP A 50 0.78 21.87 8.18
C ASP A 50 1.78 20.71 8.09
N LEU A 51 2.64 20.54 9.10
CA LEU A 51 3.68 19.49 9.16
C LEU A 51 3.25 18.27 9.96
N LYS A 52 1.95 18.02 10.06
CA LYS A 52 1.33 16.92 10.81
C LYS A 52 0.34 16.18 9.94
N VAL A 53 0.41 14.84 9.96
CA VAL A 53 -0.53 14.01 9.20
C VAL A 53 -1.91 14.10 9.85
N SER A 54 -1.99 14.14 11.18
CA SER A 54 -3.28 14.22 11.87
C SER A 54 -4.09 15.46 11.50
N ASN A 55 -3.41 16.57 11.20
CA ASN A 55 -4.03 17.84 10.87
C ASN A 55 -4.66 17.87 9.47
N GLN A 56 -4.36 16.89 8.62
CA GLN A 56 -5.03 16.71 7.34
C GLN A 56 -6.51 16.30 7.50
N GLY A 57 -6.91 15.87 8.71
CA GLY A 57 -8.31 15.66 9.10
C GLY A 57 -9.19 16.86 8.77
N PHE A 58 -8.65 18.08 8.87
CA PHE A 58 -9.32 19.32 8.47
C PHE A 58 -9.95 19.28 7.07
N TYR A 59 -9.32 18.58 6.11
CA TYR A 59 -9.80 18.47 4.73
C TYR A 59 -10.72 17.27 4.49
N THR A 60 -10.77 16.31 5.42
CA THR A 60 -11.45 15.02 5.23
C THR A 60 -12.64 14.81 6.17
N ASP A 61 -12.68 15.48 7.33
CA ASP A 61 -13.77 15.39 8.31
C ASP A 61 -15.16 15.70 7.72
N ARG A 62 -15.20 16.59 6.72
CA ARG A 62 -16.43 17.00 6.01
C ARG A 62 -16.64 16.28 4.69
N GLY A 63 -15.77 15.32 4.34
CA GLY A 63 -15.79 14.65 3.04
C GLY A 63 -15.49 15.56 1.85
N THR A 64 -14.81 16.70 2.07
CA THR A 64 -14.47 17.66 1.00
C THR A 64 -13.32 17.19 0.12
N GLN A 65 -12.50 16.27 0.61
CA GLN A 65 -11.39 15.63 -0.10
C GLN A 65 -11.39 14.13 0.17
N PRO A 66 -10.82 13.31 -0.74
CA PRO A 66 -10.57 11.89 -0.48
C PRO A 66 -9.69 11.72 0.75
N LEU A 67 -9.86 10.59 1.44
CA LEU A 67 -9.00 10.21 2.56
C LEU A 67 -7.57 9.91 2.04
N PRO A 68 -6.54 10.67 2.46
CA PRO A 68 -5.16 10.30 2.15
C PRO A 68 -4.75 9.07 2.97
N ILE A 69 -4.11 8.12 2.30
CA ILE A 69 -3.52 6.93 2.90
C ILE A 69 -2.06 6.88 2.45
N TYR A 70 -1.14 6.88 3.42
CA TYR A 70 0.29 6.74 3.17
C TYR A 70 0.76 5.39 3.68
N THR A 71 1.80 4.81 3.08
CA THR A 71 2.25 3.45 3.42
C THR A 71 3.73 3.39 3.71
N ALA A 72 4.10 2.46 4.58
CA ALA A 72 5.47 2.00 4.77
C ALA A 72 5.43 0.50 5.04
N VAL A 73 6.59 -0.14 4.93
CA VAL A 73 6.74 -1.55 5.29
C VAL A 73 7.83 -1.75 6.34
N ARG A 74 7.73 -2.84 7.08
CA ARG A 74 8.79 -3.36 7.95
C ARG A 74 9.27 -4.67 7.38
N HIS A 75 10.58 -4.86 7.25
CA HIS A 75 11.14 -6.13 6.84
C HIS A 75 11.27 -7.07 8.04
N GLU A 76 10.54 -8.18 8.03
CA GLU A 76 10.66 -9.23 9.05
C GLU A 76 11.58 -10.34 8.56
N ILE A 77 12.60 -10.65 9.38
CA ILE A 77 13.52 -11.76 9.16
C ILE A 77 13.35 -12.73 10.34
N PRO A 78 12.67 -13.87 10.15
CA PRO A 78 12.53 -14.87 11.21
C PRO A 78 13.90 -15.35 11.74
N ASP A 79 13.99 -15.59 13.05
CA ASP A 79 15.16 -16.15 13.75
C ASP A 79 16.44 -15.29 13.85
N ALA A 80 16.37 -13.97 13.61
CA ALA A 80 17.50 -13.04 13.83
C ALA A 80 17.93 -12.83 15.30
N VAL A 81 17.58 -13.75 16.20
CA VAL A 81 18.02 -13.72 17.61
C VAL A 81 19.41 -14.32 17.72
N GLY A 82 20.43 -13.49 17.51
CA GLY A 82 21.70 -13.63 18.24
C GLY A 82 22.93 -14.16 17.50
N ASP A 83 22.88 -14.59 16.24
CA ASP A 83 24.12 -14.94 15.51
C ASP A 83 23.96 -14.88 13.97
N VAL A 84 24.08 -13.68 13.43
CA VAL A 84 23.93 -13.36 11.99
C VAL A 84 25.00 -14.08 11.14
N GLU A 85 26.15 -14.42 11.71
CA GLU A 85 27.24 -15.12 11.01
C GLU A 85 26.94 -16.60 10.73
N ARG A 86 26.19 -17.27 11.62
CA ARG A 86 25.86 -18.70 11.46
C ARG A 86 24.74 -18.91 10.44
N LEU A 87 23.74 -18.02 10.46
CA LEU A 87 22.57 -18.05 9.56
C LEU A 87 22.95 -17.90 8.09
N ALA A 88 23.95 -17.09 7.75
CA ALA A 88 24.40 -16.94 6.36
C ALA A 88 25.06 -18.19 5.75
N LYS A 89 25.52 -19.14 6.59
CA LYS A 89 26.04 -20.44 6.15
C LYS A 89 24.94 -21.53 6.12
N GLU A 90 23.99 -21.49 7.05
CA GLU A 90 22.89 -22.46 7.14
C GLU A 90 21.75 -22.18 6.14
N ALA A 91 21.52 -20.91 5.75
CA ALA A 91 20.53 -20.52 4.73
C ALA A 91 20.82 -21.09 3.32
N ARG A 92 22.02 -21.65 3.08
CA ARG A 92 22.32 -22.41 1.86
C ARG A 92 21.79 -23.85 1.86
N PHE A 93 21.29 -24.34 3.00
CA PHE A 93 20.96 -25.76 3.19
C PHE A 93 19.61 -26.06 3.88
N THR A 94 18.81 -25.06 4.27
CA THR A 94 17.50 -25.31 4.90
C THR A 94 16.37 -24.46 4.31
N THR A 95 15.33 -25.13 3.80
CA THR A 95 14.21 -24.59 3.01
C THR A 95 13.05 -23.98 3.85
N LYS A 96 13.30 -23.25 4.96
CA LYS A 96 12.19 -22.94 5.89
C LYS A 96 12.03 -21.56 6.55
N HIS A 97 12.76 -20.51 6.18
CA HIS A 97 12.49 -19.17 6.72
C HIS A 97 12.62 -18.10 5.63
N TYR A 98 11.48 -17.72 5.04
CA TYR A 98 11.41 -16.64 4.05
C TYR A 98 11.16 -15.31 4.79
N ASP A 99 11.90 -14.30 4.39
CA ASP A 99 11.74 -12.91 4.79
C ASP A 99 10.48 -12.31 4.13
N TYR A 100 9.77 -11.44 4.84
CA TYR A 100 8.55 -10.81 4.31
C TYR A 100 8.38 -9.38 4.79
N PHE A 101 7.54 -8.61 4.09
CA PHE A 101 7.26 -7.21 4.39
C PHE A 101 5.92 -7.04 5.09
N GLN A 102 5.96 -6.43 6.28
CA GLN A 102 4.77 -6.08 7.03
C GLN A 102 4.28 -4.68 6.67
N TRP A 103 3.02 -4.56 6.26
CA TRP A 103 2.46 -3.28 5.82
C TRP A 103 1.92 -2.44 6.99
N PHE A 104 2.23 -1.15 6.93
CA PHE A 104 1.67 -0.13 7.81
C PHE A 104 1.04 1.00 6.99
N GLU A 105 -0.15 1.43 7.39
CA GLU A 105 -0.85 2.57 6.79
C GLU A 105 -0.94 3.75 7.77
N TRP A 106 -0.79 4.95 7.25
CA TRP A 106 -1.14 6.21 7.92
C TRP A 106 -2.34 6.83 7.25
N THR A 107 -3.30 7.22 8.06
CA THR A 107 -4.35 8.16 7.70
C THR A 107 -4.26 9.38 8.62
N PRO A 108 -5.06 10.45 8.42
CA PRO A 108 -5.15 11.52 9.40
C PRO A 108 -5.67 11.05 10.77
N TYR A 109 -6.30 9.88 10.84
CA TYR A 109 -6.97 9.38 12.05
C TYR A 109 -6.15 8.35 12.80
N GLU A 110 -5.55 7.40 12.08
CA GLU A 110 -4.81 6.28 12.66
C GLU A 110 -3.53 5.91 11.89
N PHE A 111 -2.57 5.39 12.65
CA PHE A 111 -1.44 4.61 12.17
C PHE A 111 -1.69 3.15 12.52
N TYR A 112 -1.80 2.28 11.52
CA TYR A 112 -2.38 0.96 11.66
C TYR A 112 -1.61 -0.09 10.84
N SER A 113 -1.60 -1.33 11.33
CA SER A 113 -1.15 -2.50 10.55
C SER A 113 -2.21 -3.59 10.60
N GLU A 114 -2.67 -4.04 9.43
CA GLU A 114 -3.66 -5.11 9.33
C GLU A 114 -3.11 -6.44 9.84
N GLU A 115 -1.80 -6.67 9.71
CA GLU A 115 -1.17 -7.91 10.17
C GLU A 115 -1.16 -8.05 11.69
N LEU A 116 -1.17 -6.90 12.38
CA LEU A 116 -1.20 -6.83 13.84
C LEU A 116 -2.61 -6.66 14.39
N ASP A 117 -3.59 -6.40 13.52
CA ASP A 117 -4.96 -5.99 13.88
C ASP A 117 -4.97 -4.89 14.97
N ALA A 118 -4.01 -3.97 14.85
CA ALA A 118 -3.72 -2.98 15.86
C ALA A 118 -3.27 -1.65 15.23
N GLY A 119 -3.60 -0.57 15.91
CA GLY A 119 -3.20 0.77 15.52
C GLY A 119 -3.33 1.77 16.67
N ILE A 120 -2.78 2.95 16.44
CA ILE A 120 -2.85 4.08 17.36
C ILE A 120 -3.35 5.32 16.63
N PRO A 121 -3.90 6.32 17.32
CA PRO A 121 -4.22 7.59 16.69
C PRO A 121 -2.98 8.23 16.07
N THR A 122 -3.10 8.81 14.87
CA THR A 122 -1.96 9.37 14.15
C THR A 122 -1.20 10.43 14.97
N TRP A 123 -1.91 11.26 15.73
CA TRP A 123 -1.30 12.26 16.62
C TRP A 123 -0.42 11.67 17.73
N ALA A 124 -0.54 10.37 18.00
CA ALA A 124 0.22 9.65 19.02
C ALA A 124 1.48 8.96 18.48
N VAL A 125 1.68 8.96 17.16
CA VAL A 125 2.89 8.42 16.52
C VAL A 125 4.12 9.16 17.05
N GLY A 126 5.08 8.41 17.57
CA GLY A 126 6.29 8.94 18.24
C GLY A 126 6.29 8.85 19.76
N ARG A 127 5.17 8.46 20.38
CA ARG A 127 5.10 8.20 21.83
C ARG A 127 5.60 6.80 22.16
N LYS A 128 6.11 6.62 23.38
CA LYS A 128 6.46 5.29 23.92
C LYS A 128 5.20 4.60 24.43
N TRP A 129 5.13 3.29 24.24
CA TRP A 129 4.00 2.46 24.64
C TRP A 129 4.49 1.22 25.41
N GLN A 130 3.67 0.73 26.32
CA GLN A 130 3.89 -0.54 27.00
C GLN A 130 2.53 -1.18 27.30
N ASN A 131 2.33 -2.44 26.93
CA ASN A 131 1.12 -3.20 27.20
C ASN A 131 -0.18 -2.50 26.73
N GLY A 132 -0.09 -1.67 25.68
CA GLY A 132 -1.19 -0.86 25.14
C GLY A 132 -1.38 0.52 25.78
N ASP A 133 -0.58 0.87 26.80
CA ASP A 133 -0.66 2.17 27.48
C ASP A 133 0.45 3.12 27.04
N CYS A 134 0.10 4.39 26.81
CA CYS A 134 1.06 5.44 26.50
C CYS A 134 1.88 5.80 27.74
N ILE A 135 3.20 5.77 27.61
CA ILE A 135 4.13 6.10 28.69
C ILE A 135 4.35 7.61 28.74
N TRP A 136 4.09 8.18 29.91
CA TRP A 136 4.33 9.59 30.21
C TRP A 136 5.78 9.78 30.67
N ARG A 137 6.34 10.96 30.39
CA ARG A 137 7.67 11.33 30.88
C ARG A 137 7.59 11.81 32.32
N ASP A 138 8.73 11.83 33.01
CA ASP A 138 8.83 12.27 34.42
C ASP A 138 8.33 13.70 34.66
N ASN A 139 8.34 14.54 33.62
CA ASN A 139 7.80 15.91 33.68
C ASN A 139 6.27 15.99 33.52
N GLY A 140 5.56 14.86 33.49
CA GLY A 140 4.11 14.79 33.35
C GLY A 140 3.59 15.08 31.95
N LEU A 141 4.44 15.02 30.91
CA LEU A 141 4.06 15.28 29.51
C LEU A 141 4.32 14.05 28.62
N ALA A 142 3.50 13.91 27.58
CA ALA A 142 3.72 12.96 26.48
C ALA A 142 4.36 13.65 25.27
N LEU A 143 5.02 12.87 24.41
CA LEU A 143 5.62 13.41 23.18
C LEU A 143 4.55 13.82 22.17
N PRO A 144 4.79 14.89 21.41
CA PRO A 144 3.92 15.25 20.30
C PRO A 144 4.09 14.26 19.13
N GLU A 145 3.13 14.29 18.22
CA GLU A 145 3.21 13.63 16.92
C GLU A 145 4.52 13.91 16.17
N LEU A 146 5.10 12.88 15.57
CA LEU A 146 6.20 13.02 14.62
C LEU A 146 5.77 13.81 13.39
N LYS A 147 6.69 14.63 12.86
CA LYS A 147 6.35 15.57 11.78
C LYS A 147 6.50 14.93 10.40
N ILE A 148 5.76 15.46 9.42
CA ILE A 148 5.80 15.05 8.01
C ILE A 148 7.22 14.91 7.44
N PRO A 149 8.22 15.76 7.74
CA PRO A 149 9.58 15.55 7.23
C PRO A 149 10.16 14.17 7.54
N LEU A 150 9.91 13.62 8.73
CA LEU A 150 10.34 12.27 9.09
C LEU A 150 9.58 11.22 8.29
N MET A 151 8.27 11.42 8.13
CA MET A 151 7.41 10.50 7.38
C MET A 151 7.80 10.47 5.89
N MET A 152 8.11 11.62 5.28
CA MET A 152 8.65 11.71 3.91
C MET A 152 9.98 10.96 3.76
N GLY A 153 10.80 10.94 4.82
CA GLY A 153 11.98 10.10 4.86
C GLY A 153 11.62 8.63 4.80
N ILE A 154 10.74 8.15 5.69
CA ILE A 154 10.27 6.75 5.73
C ILE A 154 9.66 6.33 4.40
N TRP A 155 8.66 7.08 3.92
CA TRP A 155 7.88 6.75 2.71
C TRP A 155 8.67 6.88 1.41
N GLY A 156 9.83 7.54 1.42
CA GLY A 156 10.70 7.71 0.25
C GLY A 156 12.07 7.06 0.42
N SER A 157 12.22 6.12 1.35
CA SER A 157 13.50 5.50 1.72
C SER A 157 13.96 4.37 0.80
N ALA A 158 13.30 4.10 -0.34
CA ALA A 158 13.70 3.00 -1.24
C ALA A 158 15.16 3.11 -1.72
N PHE A 159 15.69 4.33 -1.83
CA PHE A 159 17.10 4.54 -2.16
C PHE A 159 18.06 3.97 -1.08
N CYS A 160 17.62 3.76 0.16
CA CYS A 160 18.49 3.25 1.23
C CYS A 160 18.95 1.79 0.98
N ALA A 161 18.18 1.02 0.22
CA ALA A 161 18.58 -0.32 -0.21
C ALA A 161 19.71 -0.29 -1.26
N THR A 162 19.81 0.78 -2.04
CA THR A 162 20.65 0.87 -3.25
C THR A 162 21.78 1.90 -3.14
N LEU A 163 21.68 2.89 -2.26
CA LEU A 163 22.63 3.99 -2.13
C LEU A 163 24.00 3.57 -1.58
N SER A 164 24.17 2.41 -0.95
CA SER A 164 25.53 1.94 -0.59
C SER A 164 26.42 1.70 -1.80
N HIS A 165 25.83 1.31 -2.93
CA HIS A 165 26.54 1.18 -4.19
C HIS A 165 26.97 2.56 -4.73
N TYR A 166 26.15 3.59 -4.50
CA TYR A 166 26.41 4.96 -4.97
C TYR A 166 27.20 5.83 -3.98
N TYR A 167 27.21 5.49 -2.69
CA TYR A 167 27.91 6.24 -1.65
C TYR A 167 29.40 6.38 -1.96
N LYS A 168 30.02 5.33 -2.51
CA LYS A 168 31.42 5.35 -2.96
C LYS A 168 31.70 6.46 -3.98
N GLU A 169 30.73 6.81 -4.81
CA GLU A 169 30.83 7.83 -5.84
C GLU A 169 30.52 9.24 -5.34
N ILE A 170 29.58 9.41 -4.40
CA ILE A 170 29.22 10.73 -3.85
C ILE A 170 30.04 11.16 -2.63
N ARG A 171 30.78 10.24 -2.00
CA ARG A 171 31.67 10.52 -0.86
C ARG A 171 32.65 11.68 -1.08
N PRO A 172 33.28 11.87 -2.26
CA PRO A 172 34.17 13.00 -2.51
C PRO A 172 33.44 14.35 -2.43
N ILE A 173 32.18 14.40 -2.84
CA ILE A 173 31.33 15.59 -2.85
C ILE A 173 30.84 15.90 -1.42
N LEU A 174 30.48 14.87 -0.65
CA LEU A 174 30.14 15.00 0.78
C LEU A 174 31.32 15.51 1.62
N LYS A 175 32.55 15.08 1.31
CA LYS A 175 33.78 15.60 1.95
C LYS A 175 34.07 17.05 1.59
N SER A 176 33.84 17.45 0.34
CA SER A 176 34.14 18.83 -0.13
C SER A 176 33.10 19.86 0.31
N SER A 177 31.89 19.44 0.65
CA SER A 177 30.79 20.30 1.12
C SER A 177 30.81 20.61 2.63
N GLY A 178 31.84 20.15 3.36
CA GLY A 178 32.00 20.44 4.80
C GLY A 178 31.11 19.61 5.73
N MET A 179 30.47 18.55 5.21
CA MET A 179 29.59 17.64 5.95
C MET A 179 30.35 16.44 6.54
N SER A 180 31.51 16.69 7.16
CA SER A 180 32.41 15.63 7.68
C SER A 180 31.77 14.72 8.74
N GLY A 181 30.76 15.21 9.47
CA GLY A 181 29.96 14.42 10.41
C GLY A 181 29.03 13.39 9.74
N LEU A 182 28.55 13.66 8.51
CA LEU A 182 27.80 12.66 7.73
C LEU A 182 28.74 11.59 7.18
N ASP A 183 29.94 11.97 6.74
CA ASP A 183 30.95 11.03 6.23
C ASP A 183 31.35 10.00 7.30
N THR A 184 31.41 10.41 8.58
CA THR A 184 31.70 9.51 9.71
C THR A 184 30.51 8.62 10.08
N LEU A 185 29.28 9.15 10.09
CA LEU A 185 28.06 8.34 10.34
C LEU A 185 27.84 7.25 9.28
N ILE A 186 28.17 7.53 8.02
CA ILE A 186 27.96 6.58 6.90
C ILE A 186 29.17 5.64 6.75
N ALA A 187 30.41 6.12 6.93
CA ALA A 187 31.59 5.27 6.82
C ALA A 187 31.77 4.30 8.00
N GLY A 188 31.32 4.68 9.21
CA GLY A 188 31.43 3.85 10.41
C GLY A 188 30.57 2.58 10.40
N LYS A 189 29.55 2.50 9.52
CA LYS A 189 28.71 1.30 9.37
C LYS A 189 29.19 0.37 8.23
N ASN A 190 30.08 0.82 7.33
CA ASN A 190 30.46 0.07 6.11
C ASN A 190 31.16 -1.28 6.31
N GLU A 191 31.74 -1.57 7.48
CA GLU A 191 32.45 -2.84 7.68
C GLU A 191 31.51 -4.04 7.97
N ASP A 192 30.25 -3.80 8.35
CA ASP A 192 29.24 -4.85 8.62
C ASP A 192 28.09 -4.92 7.60
N LEU A 193 28.01 -3.98 6.64
CA LEU A 193 26.85 -3.74 5.76
C LEU A 193 26.68 -4.68 4.55
N SER A 194 27.08 -5.95 4.66
CA SER A 194 27.02 -6.86 3.50
C SER A 194 25.78 -7.75 3.39
N LYS A 195 24.84 -7.76 4.35
CA LYS A 195 23.78 -8.79 4.34
C LYS A 195 22.34 -8.37 4.67
N VAL A 196 22.08 -7.18 5.20
CA VAL A 196 20.71 -6.64 5.36
C VAL A 196 20.82 -5.13 5.19
N HIS A 197 19.90 -4.53 4.41
CA HIS A 197 19.78 -3.11 4.04
C HIS A 197 21.00 -2.21 4.38
N PRO A 198 21.73 -1.72 3.37
CA PRO A 198 22.99 -1.00 3.57
C PRO A 198 22.92 0.29 4.42
N ILE A 199 21.70 0.77 4.69
CA ILE A 199 21.41 1.95 5.50
C ILE A 199 20.26 1.57 6.43
N ASP A 200 20.40 1.88 7.71
CA ASP A 200 19.37 1.54 8.71
C ASP A 200 18.04 2.23 8.38
N PRO A 201 16.92 1.47 8.42
CA PRO A 201 15.59 2.03 8.29
C PRO A 201 15.30 3.09 9.35
N ALA A 202 14.34 3.97 9.08
CA ALA A 202 13.91 4.93 10.08
C ALA A 202 13.16 4.23 11.22
N VAL A 203 13.51 4.59 12.45
CA VAL A 203 12.92 4.01 13.66
C VAL A 203 11.83 4.91 14.25
N ILE A 204 10.71 4.29 14.61
CA ILE A 204 9.67 4.90 15.46
C ILE A 204 9.40 3.98 16.66
N PRO A 205 8.89 4.48 17.80
CA PRO A 205 8.54 3.61 18.92
C PRO A 205 7.53 2.53 18.53
N ASN A 206 7.75 1.32 19.04
CA ASN A 206 6.84 0.21 18.84
C ASN A 206 5.59 0.36 19.71
N TYR A 207 4.43 0.59 19.08
CA TYR A 207 3.17 0.77 19.79
C TYR A 207 2.56 -0.52 20.33
N VAL A 208 3.05 -1.69 19.90
CA VAL A 208 2.57 -3.01 20.35
C VAL A 208 3.49 -3.68 21.38
N LEU A 209 4.49 -2.95 21.90
CA LEU A 209 5.44 -3.49 22.87
C LEU A 209 4.72 -4.04 24.13
N GLY A 210 5.01 -5.29 24.48
CA GLY A 210 4.39 -5.98 25.62
C GLY A 210 2.92 -6.41 25.41
N MET A 211 2.39 -6.32 24.19
CA MET A 211 1.02 -6.75 23.88
C MET A 211 0.92 -8.20 23.41
N ARG A 212 1.89 -9.07 23.73
CA ARG A 212 1.96 -10.45 23.22
C ARG A 212 0.65 -11.22 23.30
N ASP A 213 -0.01 -11.18 24.45
CA ASP A 213 -1.26 -11.91 24.69
C ASP A 213 -2.51 -11.22 24.11
N ARG A 214 -2.35 -10.06 23.45
CA ARG A 214 -3.42 -9.25 22.86
C ARG A 214 -3.33 -9.13 21.34
N LEU A 215 -2.21 -9.53 20.73
CA LEU A 215 -2.03 -9.50 19.27
C LEU A 215 -2.49 -10.83 18.64
N PRO A 216 -2.79 -10.85 17.33
CA PRO A 216 -2.99 -12.08 16.58
C PRO A 216 -1.80 -13.03 16.72
N LYS A 217 -2.04 -14.34 16.69
CA LYS A 217 -0.98 -15.37 16.74
C LYS A 217 0.00 -15.31 15.57
N THR A 218 -0.39 -14.62 14.50
CA THR A 218 0.42 -14.37 13.31
C THR A 218 1.39 -13.21 13.48
N ALA A 219 1.29 -12.43 14.57
CA ALA A 219 2.22 -11.34 14.83
C ALA A 219 3.64 -11.90 15.07
N PRO A 220 4.67 -11.37 14.39
CA PRO A 220 6.02 -11.89 14.55
C PRO A 220 6.59 -11.67 15.94
N GLU A 221 7.35 -12.68 16.40
CA GLU A 221 7.93 -12.74 17.74
C GLU A 221 8.87 -11.57 18.05
N SER A 222 9.59 -11.09 17.03
CA SER A 222 10.51 -9.96 17.13
C SER A 222 9.83 -8.67 17.62
N LEU A 223 8.55 -8.46 17.31
CA LEU A 223 7.78 -7.28 17.71
C LEU A 223 7.48 -7.25 19.21
N HIS A 224 7.50 -8.38 19.90
CA HIS A 224 7.17 -8.41 21.33
C HIS A 224 8.30 -7.88 22.22
N SER A 225 9.55 -7.98 21.75
CA SER A 225 10.74 -7.50 22.45
C SER A 225 11.33 -6.22 21.85
N ALA A 226 11.07 -5.93 20.58
CA ALA A 226 11.61 -4.75 19.92
C ALA A 226 11.00 -3.46 20.47
N SER A 227 11.83 -2.56 20.99
CA SER A 227 11.40 -1.24 21.48
C SER A 227 10.99 -0.29 20.35
N HIS A 228 11.41 -0.56 19.12
CA HIS A 228 11.20 0.29 17.95
C HIS A 228 10.75 -0.53 16.73
N LEU A 229 9.91 0.08 15.90
CA LEU A 229 9.61 -0.38 14.55
C LEU A 229 10.63 0.24 13.59
N GLN A 230 11.21 -0.61 12.75
CA GLN A 230 12.07 -0.20 11.64
C GLN A 230 11.22 -0.16 10.37
N LEU A 231 10.97 1.06 9.88
CA LEU A 231 10.07 1.28 8.75
C LEU A 231 10.85 1.80 7.54
N MET A 232 10.46 1.31 6.37
CA MET A 232 11.02 1.65 5.07
C MET A 232 9.93 1.86 4.02
N ASP A 233 10.34 2.33 2.86
CA ASP A 233 9.49 2.59 1.72
C ASP A 233 8.71 1.35 1.28
N ALA A 234 7.41 1.49 1.08
CA ALA A 234 6.54 0.41 0.63
C ALA A 234 6.88 -0.09 -0.78
N GLY A 235 7.56 0.72 -1.60
CA GLY A 235 8.11 0.31 -2.90
C GLY A 235 9.12 -0.84 -2.81
N MET A 236 9.62 -1.15 -1.61
CA MET A 236 10.44 -2.36 -1.37
C MET A 236 9.65 -3.66 -1.43
N ALA A 237 8.34 -3.59 -1.21
CA ALA A 237 7.42 -4.72 -1.35
C ALA A 237 6.61 -4.63 -2.65
N ASN A 238 5.98 -3.48 -2.90
CA ASN A 238 5.20 -3.25 -4.11
C ASN A 238 5.10 -1.74 -4.38
N ASN A 239 5.41 -1.31 -5.61
CA ASN A 239 5.34 0.11 -6.01
C ASN A 239 3.91 0.65 -6.13
N LEU A 240 2.90 -0.21 -6.14
CA LEU A 240 1.49 0.17 -6.14
C LEU A 240 0.89 -0.03 -4.75
N PRO A 241 0.41 1.03 -4.06
CA PRO A 241 -0.14 0.94 -2.71
C PRO A 241 -1.59 0.42 -2.75
N ILE A 242 -1.79 -0.81 -3.25
CA ILE A 242 -3.11 -1.45 -3.40
C ILE A 242 -3.54 -2.13 -2.10
N TYR A 243 -2.59 -2.63 -1.31
CA TYR A 243 -2.82 -3.36 -0.07
C TYR A 243 -3.76 -2.62 0.91
N PRO A 244 -3.58 -1.31 1.20
CA PRO A 244 -4.46 -0.57 2.11
C PRO A 244 -5.90 -0.41 1.59
N LEU A 245 -6.10 -0.52 0.27
CA LEU A 245 -7.42 -0.40 -0.35
C LEU A 245 -8.22 -1.70 -0.22
N LEU A 246 -7.54 -2.83 -0.04
CA LEU A 246 -8.15 -4.15 0.11
C LEU A 246 -8.47 -4.52 1.56
N ARG A 247 -8.13 -3.64 2.53
CA ARG A 247 -8.44 -3.84 3.95
C ARG A 247 -9.94 -4.07 4.17
N PRO A 248 -10.33 -5.09 4.97
CA PRO A 248 -11.73 -5.29 5.36
C PRO A 248 -12.34 -4.03 5.97
N GLY A 249 -13.56 -3.69 5.52
CA GLY A 249 -14.27 -2.46 5.94
C GLY A 249 -14.05 -1.25 5.04
N ARG A 250 -13.07 -1.25 4.13
CA ARG A 250 -12.96 -0.22 3.08
C ARG A 250 -14.00 -0.40 1.98
N GLU A 251 -14.35 -1.66 1.68
CA GLU A 251 -15.36 -2.06 0.69
C GLU A 251 -15.18 -1.37 -0.68
N VAL A 252 -13.92 -1.31 -1.16
CA VAL A 252 -13.57 -0.68 -2.43
C VAL A 252 -14.11 -1.49 -3.62
N ASP A 253 -14.90 -0.86 -4.49
CA ASP A 253 -15.40 -1.49 -5.72
C ASP A 253 -14.57 -1.14 -6.96
N VAL A 254 -13.88 0.00 -6.97
CA VAL A 254 -13.11 0.49 -8.10
C VAL A 254 -11.76 1.00 -7.61
N ILE A 255 -10.67 0.49 -8.20
CA ILE A 255 -9.31 0.97 -7.99
C ILE A 255 -8.85 1.63 -9.28
N ILE A 256 -8.38 2.86 -9.18
CA ILE A 256 -7.74 3.58 -10.30
C ILE A 256 -6.25 3.66 -9.97
N ALA A 257 -5.46 2.80 -10.60
CA ALA A 257 -4.03 2.69 -10.38
C ALA A 257 -3.27 3.48 -11.45
N PHE A 258 -2.50 4.47 -11.02
CA PHE A 258 -1.53 5.17 -11.87
C PHE A 258 -0.14 4.61 -11.56
N ASP A 259 0.49 4.00 -12.56
CA ASP A 259 1.78 3.34 -12.40
C ASP A 259 2.88 4.14 -13.07
N ALA A 260 3.74 4.74 -12.26
CA ALA A 260 4.90 5.53 -12.69
C ALA A 260 6.22 4.78 -12.46
N SER A 261 6.18 3.45 -12.44
CA SER A 261 7.38 2.60 -12.33
C SER A 261 8.31 2.81 -13.53
N ALA A 262 9.62 2.64 -13.30
CA ALA A 262 10.64 2.83 -14.34
C ALA A 262 10.50 1.81 -15.49
N ASP A 263 10.14 0.56 -15.17
CA ASP A 263 9.80 -0.47 -16.15
C ASP A 263 8.41 -1.06 -15.87
N VAL A 264 7.38 -0.38 -16.35
CA VAL A 264 5.98 -0.85 -16.17
C VAL A 264 5.72 -2.22 -16.80
N LYS A 265 6.47 -2.63 -17.83
CA LYS A 265 6.25 -3.90 -18.53
C LYS A 265 6.97 -5.06 -17.84
N GLY A 266 8.22 -4.82 -17.45
CA GLY A 266 9.04 -5.80 -16.74
C GLY A 266 8.56 -6.03 -15.32
N ASP A 267 8.24 -4.95 -14.60
CA ASP A 267 7.84 -4.98 -13.20
C ASP A 267 6.31 -5.00 -13.05
N ASN A 268 5.72 -6.18 -13.18
CA ASN A 268 4.27 -6.37 -13.16
C ASN A 268 3.67 -6.30 -11.74
N TRP A 269 3.66 -5.10 -11.15
CA TRP A 269 3.24 -4.85 -9.76
C TRP A 269 1.76 -5.19 -9.47
N ILE A 270 0.88 -5.13 -10.47
CA ILE A 270 -0.52 -5.56 -10.33
C ILE A 270 -0.59 -7.06 -10.07
N ARG A 271 0.20 -7.87 -10.77
CA ARG A 271 0.22 -9.32 -10.60
C ARG A 271 0.72 -9.72 -9.22
N VAL A 272 1.64 -8.96 -8.63
CA VAL A 272 2.13 -9.19 -7.25
C VAL A 272 0.99 -9.11 -6.21
N VAL A 273 -0.10 -8.40 -6.49
CA VAL A 273 -1.26 -8.31 -5.59
C VAL A 273 -2.03 -9.63 -5.49
N ASP A 274 -1.91 -10.53 -6.47
CA ASP A 274 -2.58 -11.83 -6.45
C ASP A 274 -2.21 -12.66 -5.23
N GLY A 275 -0.92 -12.66 -4.85
CA GLY A 275 -0.43 -13.35 -3.64
C GLY A 275 -1.12 -12.83 -2.38
N TYR A 276 -1.20 -11.51 -2.23
CA TYR A 276 -1.91 -10.89 -1.11
C TYR A 276 -3.41 -11.21 -1.10
N ALA A 277 -4.05 -11.13 -2.27
CA ALA A 277 -5.47 -11.44 -2.41
C ALA A 277 -5.77 -12.89 -2.02
N ARG A 278 -4.90 -13.85 -2.40
CA ARG A 278 -4.99 -15.25 -1.99
C ARG A 278 -4.78 -15.42 -0.49
N GLN A 279 -3.66 -14.91 0.04
CA GLN A 279 -3.27 -15.06 1.44
C GLN A 279 -4.34 -14.53 2.40
N ARG A 280 -5.02 -13.44 2.01
CA ARG A 280 -6.05 -12.76 2.82
C ARG A 280 -7.48 -13.14 2.42
N ASN A 281 -7.66 -14.08 1.49
CA ASN A 281 -8.96 -14.51 0.99
C ASN A 281 -9.85 -13.33 0.52
N ILE A 282 -9.25 -12.38 -0.20
CA ILE A 282 -9.95 -11.21 -0.74
C ILE A 282 -10.80 -11.65 -1.92
N LYS A 283 -12.12 -11.68 -1.70
CA LYS A 283 -13.09 -12.03 -2.75
C LYS A 283 -13.25 -10.89 -3.75
N GLY A 284 -13.27 -11.23 -5.04
CA GLY A 284 -13.56 -10.27 -6.09
C GLY A 284 -12.36 -9.49 -6.63
N TRP A 285 -11.12 -9.79 -6.23
CA TRP A 285 -9.94 -9.29 -6.92
C TRP A 285 -9.85 -9.87 -8.35
N PRO A 286 -9.49 -9.11 -9.39
CA PRO A 286 -9.23 -9.63 -10.73
C PRO A 286 -7.92 -10.42 -10.78
N MET A 287 -7.96 -11.67 -10.31
CA MET A 287 -6.81 -12.59 -10.37
C MET A 287 -6.24 -12.69 -11.79
N GLY A 288 -4.90 -12.67 -11.89
CA GLY A 288 -4.16 -12.71 -13.14
C GLY A 288 -4.02 -11.36 -13.84
N ALA A 289 -4.56 -10.27 -13.28
CA ALA A 289 -4.43 -8.93 -13.85
C ALA A 289 -2.96 -8.49 -13.90
N GLY A 290 -2.62 -7.71 -14.93
CA GLY A 290 -1.27 -7.21 -15.15
C GLY A 290 -0.76 -7.49 -16.56
N TRP A 291 0.50 -7.12 -16.80
CA TRP A 291 1.17 -7.32 -18.08
C TRP A 291 1.35 -8.81 -18.43
N PRO A 292 1.27 -9.19 -19.73
CA PRO A 292 1.52 -10.55 -20.15
C PRO A 292 2.95 -10.98 -19.81
N PRO A 293 3.18 -12.27 -19.46
CA PRO A 293 4.52 -12.75 -19.12
C PRO A 293 5.48 -12.60 -20.31
N GLN A 294 6.57 -11.85 -20.16
CA GLN A 294 7.59 -11.80 -21.21
C GLN A 294 8.46 -13.06 -21.18
N SER A 295 8.75 -13.62 -22.36
CA SER A 295 9.55 -14.84 -22.51
C SER A 295 11.02 -14.62 -22.09
N ASN A 296 11.33 -14.92 -20.83
CA ASN A 296 12.55 -15.61 -20.34
C ASN A 296 13.11 -15.10 -19.00
N THR A 297 12.67 -13.99 -18.43
CA THR A 297 13.20 -13.47 -17.14
C THR A 297 12.20 -13.51 -15.99
N GLN A 298 10.91 -13.33 -16.26
CA GLN A 298 9.87 -13.19 -15.22
C GLN A 298 9.50 -14.50 -14.50
N HIS A 299 9.88 -15.66 -15.04
CA HIS A 299 9.62 -16.92 -14.35
C HIS A 299 10.41 -17.03 -13.03
N GLN A 300 11.50 -16.28 -12.85
CA GLN A 300 12.31 -16.32 -11.62
C GLN A 300 11.80 -15.36 -10.54
N THR A 301 11.55 -14.08 -10.87
CA THR A 301 11.09 -13.07 -9.88
C THR A 301 9.71 -13.38 -9.29
N VAL A 302 8.78 -13.90 -10.11
CA VAL A 302 7.43 -14.28 -9.64
C VAL A 302 7.48 -15.55 -8.78
N LEU A 303 8.31 -16.54 -9.15
CA LEU A 303 8.49 -17.74 -8.33
C LEU A 303 9.18 -17.42 -7.01
N GLU A 304 10.15 -16.51 -6.98
CA GLU A 304 10.83 -16.11 -5.74
C GLU A 304 9.91 -15.38 -4.75
N LEU A 305 8.96 -14.58 -5.23
CA LEU A 305 7.97 -13.87 -4.40
C LEU A 305 6.73 -14.72 -4.06
N GLU A 306 6.24 -15.58 -4.97
CA GLU A 306 5.15 -16.53 -4.71
C GLU A 306 5.62 -17.67 -3.80
N ASP A 307 6.82 -18.23 -3.98
CA ASP A 307 7.38 -19.28 -3.09
C ASP A 307 7.71 -18.73 -1.69
N ALA A 308 8.00 -17.43 -1.56
CA ALA A 308 8.17 -16.80 -0.25
C ALA A 308 6.84 -16.65 0.52
N GLN A 309 5.69 -16.72 -0.15
CA GLN A 309 4.38 -16.44 0.43
C GLN A 309 3.42 -17.65 0.50
N ASP A 310 3.56 -18.67 -0.36
CA ASP A 310 2.66 -19.85 -0.40
C ASP A 310 3.39 -21.19 -0.11
N ASN A 311 2.86 -21.97 0.84
CA ASN A 311 3.35 -23.31 1.20
C ASN A 311 2.59 -24.42 0.44
N ALA A 312 3.17 -25.07 -0.59
CA ALA A 312 2.81 -26.45 -1.03
C ALA A 312 3.85 -27.08 -2.00
N PRO A 313 4.07 -28.42 -2.00
CA PRO A 313 5.17 -29.03 -2.73
C PRO A 313 4.87 -29.41 -4.19
N ALA A 314 5.88 -29.21 -5.03
CA ALA A 314 6.20 -29.88 -6.30
C ALA A 314 5.18 -29.80 -7.46
N ARG A 315 5.34 -28.79 -8.32
CA ARG A 315 4.70 -28.72 -9.65
C ARG A 315 5.67 -29.24 -10.73
N VAL A 316 5.37 -30.40 -11.33
CA VAL A 316 6.10 -30.93 -12.48
C VAL A 316 5.68 -30.14 -13.74
N LYS A 317 6.58 -29.30 -14.28
CA LYS A 317 6.31 -28.49 -15.49
C LYS A 317 6.29 -29.38 -16.74
N ARG A 318 5.21 -29.30 -17.52
CA ARG A 318 5.15 -29.80 -18.91
C ARG A 318 5.78 -28.74 -19.82
N LEU A 319 6.89 -29.07 -20.48
CA LEU A 319 7.53 -28.17 -21.45
C LEU A 319 6.71 -28.12 -22.75
N MET A 320 6.15 -26.96 -23.08
CA MET A 320 5.42 -26.72 -24.33
C MET A 320 6.36 -26.40 -25.49
N THR A 321 5.92 -26.69 -26.71
CA THR A 321 6.71 -26.55 -27.94
C THR A 321 6.75 -25.10 -28.45
N PRO A 322 7.81 -24.68 -29.18
CA PRO A 322 7.95 -23.31 -29.69
C PRO A 322 6.76 -22.83 -30.55
N SER A 323 6.13 -23.74 -31.30
CA SER A 323 4.96 -23.48 -32.15
C SER A 323 3.67 -23.19 -31.39
N GLU A 324 3.58 -23.57 -30.11
CA GLU A 324 2.44 -23.25 -29.24
C GLU A 324 2.59 -21.88 -28.57
N ARG A 325 3.84 -21.40 -28.41
CA ARG A 325 4.15 -20.08 -27.83
C ARG A 325 3.71 -18.92 -28.73
N GLU A 326 3.99 -19.00 -30.04
CA GLU A 326 3.68 -17.92 -30.99
C GLU A 326 2.18 -17.68 -31.22
N ARG A 327 1.29 -18.61 -30.81
CA ARG A 327 -0.17 -18.50 -31.02
C ARG A 327 -0.92 -17.89 -29.84
N GLN A 328 -0.25 -17.61 -28.72
CA GLN A 328 -0.90 -17.21 -27.47
C GLN A 328 -0.38 -15.92 -26.85
N ASP A 329 0.64 -15.25 -27.40
CA ASP A 329 1.13 -14.00 -26.82
C ASP A 329 0.03 -12.93 -26.88
N PRO A 330 -0.54 -12.52 -25.73
CA PRO A 330 -1.57 -11.49 -25.69
C PRO A 330 -0.95 -10.17 -26.18
N PRO A 331 -1.73 -9.30 -26.86
CA PRO A 331 -1.24 -7.98 -27.21
C PRO A 331 -0.81 -7.21 -25.95
N ASP A 332 0.26 -6.41 -26.08
CA ASP A 332 0.73 -5.49 -25.04
C ASP A 332 -0.41 -4.61 -24.51
N LEU A 333 -0.35 -4.27 -23.22
CA LEU A 333 -1.34 -3.37 -22.61
C LEU A 333 -1.23 -1.94 -23.18
N GLY A 334 -2.38 -1.28 -23.29
CA GLY A 334 -2.50 0.10 -23.76
C GLY A 334 -2.32 1.14 -22.65
N TYR A 335 -2.67 2.41 -22.95
CA TYR A 335 -2.61 3.52 -21.98
C TYR A 335 -3.62 3.42 -20.83
N CYS A 336 -4.63 2.58 -20.97
CA CYS A 336 -5.63 2.27 -19.95
C CYS A 336 -6.09 0.83 -20.14
N THR A 337 -6.06 0.05 -19.07
CA THR A 337 -6.59 -1.31 -19.06
C THR A 337 -7.52 -1.48 -17.89
N VAL A 338 -8.66 -2.13 -18.14
CA VAL A 338 -9.66 -2.39 -17.09
C VAL A 338 -9.83 -3.89 -16.93
N TRP A 339 -9.72 -4.36 -15.70
CA TRP A 339 -10.03 -5.75 -15.34
C TRP A 339 -11.19 -5.81 -14.35
N ALA A 340 -12.07 -6.80 -14.54
CA ALA A 340 -13.19 -7.06 -13.65
C ALA A 340 -12.95 -8.35 -12.85
N GLY A 341 -12.89 -8.23 -11.53
CA GLY A 341 -12.89 -9.40 -10.65
C GLY A 341 -14.27 -10.03 -10.53
N SER A 342 -14.33 -11.24 -9.98
CA SER A 342 -15.58 -11.98 -9.72
C SER A 342 -15.60 -12.51 -8.29
N LYS A 343 -16.76 -12.46 -7.65
CA LYS A 343 -17.01 -13.03 -6.31
C LYS A 343 -17.41 -14.51 -6.37
N GLU A 344 -17.58 -15.07 -7.57
CA GLU A 344 -17.92 -16.47 -7.78
C GLU A 344 -16.76 -17.38 -7.35
N GLU A 345 -17.09 -18.42 -6.56
CA GLU A 345 -16.13 -19.43 -6.16
C GLU A 345 -15.85 -20.37 -7.35
N ARG A 346 -14.60 -20.40 -7.84
CA ARG A 346 -14.17 -21.38 -8.84
C ARG A 346 -13.69 -22.64 -8.11
N GLN A 347 -14.18 -23.80 -8.53
CA GLN A 347 -13.78 -25.11 -7.96
C GLN A 347 -12.43 -25.62 -8.49
N GLU A 348 -11.92 -25.04 -9.58
CA GLU A 348 -10.68 -25.48 -10.23
C GLU A 348 -9.50 -24.63 -9.78
N TYR A 349 -8.79 -25.12 -8.76
CA TYR A 349 -7.50 -24.60 -8.30
C TYR A 349 -6.33 -24.91 -9.27
N MET A 350 -6.59 -25.56 -10.41
CA MET A 350 -5.56 -26.19 -11.24
C MET A 350 -4.99 -25.27 -12.34
N ASP A 351 -5.73 -24.25 -12.78
CA ASP A 351 -5.32 -23.34 -13.87
C ASP A 351 -5.19 -21.89 -13.40
N GLU A 352 -4.20 -21.16 -13.92
CA GLU A 352 -4.07 -19.72 -13.68
C GLU A 352 -5.34 -19.01 -14.19
N PRO A 353 -6.05 -18.25 -13.35
CA PRO A 353 -7.28 -17.58 -13.79
C PRO A 353 -6.94 -16.54 -14.85
N VAL A 354 -7.51 -16.71 -16.04
CA VAL A 354 -7.42 -15.69 -17.09
C VAL A 354 -8.13 -14.42 -16.61
N PRO A 355 -7.42 -13.27 -16.54
CA PRO A 355 -8.02 -12.02 -16.10
C PRO A 355 -9.10 -11.58 -17.10
N ARG A 356 -10.24 -11.11 -16.58
CA ARG A 356 -11.34 -10.61 -17.43
C ARG A 356 -11.10 -9.14 -17.76
N GLN A 357 -10.45 -8.90 -18.89
CA GLN A 357 -10.24 -7.55 -19.42
C GLN A 357 -11.51 -7.00 -20.05
N ILE A 358 -11.79 -5.70 -19.85
CA ILE A 358 -12.96 -4.99 -20.38
C ILE A 358 -12.50 -4.14 -21.56
N GLU A 359 -12.60 -4.68 -22.77
CA GLU A 359 -12.10 -4.04 -23.98
C GLU A 359 -13.17 -3.16 -24.65
N SER A 360 -14.41 -3.63 -24.60
CA SER A 360 -15.54 -3.04 -25.32
C SER A 360 -16.76 -2.87 -24.42
N PRO A 361 -17.79 -2.10 -24.84
CA PRO A 361 -19.08 -2.03 -24.15
C PRO A 361 -19.77 -3.39 -24.01
N ASP A 362 -19.50 -4.32 -24.93
CA ASP A 362 -20.09 -5.67 -24.88
C ASP A 362 -19.56 -6.49 -23.69
N ASP A 363 -18.44 -6.08 -23.08
CA ASP A 363 -17.86 -6.71 -21.89
C ASP A 363 -18.42 -6.14 -20.57
N ASP A 364 -19.22 -5.06 -20.61
CA ASP A 364 -19.71 -4.35 -19.40
C ASP A 364 -20.58 -5.22 -18.50
N TRP A 365 -21.12 -6.33 -19.00
CA TRP A 365 -21.83 -7.31 -18.18
C TRP A 365 -20.95 -7.90 -17.07
N HIS A 366 -19.64 -7.99 -17.29
CA HIS A 366 -18.68 -8.43 -16.27
C HIS A 366 -18.55 -7.44 -15.10
N LEU A 367 -18.83 -6.16 -15.35
CA LEU A 367 -18.82 -5.11 -14.32
C LEU A 367 -20.18 -4.94 -13.64
N THR A 368 -21.28 -5.14 -14.40
CA THR A 368 -22.65 -4.91 -13.95
C THR A 368 -23.30 -6.11 -13.27
N SER A 369 -22.76 -7.32 -13.46
CA SER A 369 -23.26 -8.56 -12.82
C SER A 369 -23.34 -8.43 -11.29
N PRO A 370 -24.37 -9.01 -10.63
CA PRO A 370 -24.46 -9.04 -9.16
C PRO A 370 -23.24 -9.66 -8.47
N ASN A 371 -22.59 -10.62 -9.13
CA ASN A 371 -21.40 -11.31 -8.62
C ASN A 371 -20.08 -10.62 -9.01
N ALA A 372 -20.14 -9.48 -9.71
CA ALA A 372 -18.93 -8.75 -10.06
C ALA A 372 -18.19 -8.26 -8.82
N GLY A 373 -16.86 -8.36 -8.88
CA GLY A 373 -15.93 -7.97 -7.84
C GLY A 373 -15.45 -6.52 -7.98
N ILE A 374 -14.18 -6.34 -7.63
CA ILE A 374 -13.43 -5.11 -7.76
C ILE A 374 -13.07 -4.89 -9.23
N ALA A 375 -13.29 -3.69 -9.73
CA ALA A 375 -12.80 -3.23 -11.02
C ALA A 375 -11.45 -2.53 -10.83
N VAL A 376 -10.42 -2.97 -11.53
CA VAL A 376 -9.10 -2.32 -11.53
C VAL A 376 -8.93 -1.60 -12.85
N ILE A 377 -8.80 -0.28 -12.79
CA ILE A 377 -8.52 0.62 -13.91
C ILE A 377 -7.05 1.01 -13.79
N TYR A 378 -6.23 0.55 -14.71
CA TYR A 378 -4.78 0.68 -14.66
C TYR A 378 -4.27 1.61 -15.77
N TYR A 379 -3.48 2.59 -15.37
CA TYR A 379 -2.85 3.60 -16.21
C TYR A 379 -1.33 3.50 -16.07
N PRO A 380 -0.64 2.78 -16.97
CA PRO A 380 0.81 2.78 -17.03
C PRO A 380 1.32 4.11 -17.61
N PHE A 381 2.36 4.68 -17.00
CA PHE A 381 3.00 5.90 -17.48
C PHE A 381 3.94 5.56 -18.64
N MET A 382 3.51 5.87 -19.86
CA MET A 382 4.18 5.45 -21.08
C MET A 382 4.28 6.58 -22.10
N ALA A 383 5.28 6.51 -22.98
CA ALA A 383 5.43 7.42 -24.11
C ALA A 383 4.13 7.53 -24.92
N ASN A 384 3.72 8.75 -25.26
CA ASN A 384 2.50 8.99 -26.00
C ASN A 384 2.77 9.86 -27.22
N LYS A 385 2.20 9.46 -28.37
CA LYS A 385 2.37 10.18 -29.65
C LYS A 385 1.93 11.65 -29.61
N LYS A 386 1.03 12.01 -28.69
CA LYS A 386 0.58 13.41 -28.46
C LYS A 386 1.65 14.28 -27.80
N VAL A 387 2.66 13.68 -27.18
CA VAL A 387 3.78 14.36 -26.51
C VAL A 387 5.10 13.74 -26.99
N PRO A 388 5.52 14.05 -28.23
CA PRO A 388 6.73 13.46 -28.81
C PRO A 388 8.00 13.89 -28.06
N GLY A 389 8.98 13.00 -28.01
CA GLY A 389 10.28 13.27 -27.38
C GLY A 389 10.29 13.18 -25.85
N VAL A 390 9.24 12.62 -25.26
CA VAL A 390 9.16 12.29 -23.83
C VAL A 390 8.78 10.82 -23.71
N ASP A 391 9.75 10.03 -23.26
CA ASP A 391 9.59 8.60 -23.01
C ASP A 391 10.08 8.29 -21.59
N PRO A 392 9.23 7.79 -20.67
CA PRO A 392 9.64 7.42 -19.32
C PRO A 392 10.78 6.39 -19.24
N MET A 393 10.94 5.53 -20.25
CA MET A 393 12.01 4.52 -20.29
C MET A 393 13.33 5.07 -20.84
N GLU A 394 13.28 6.07 -21.73
CA GLU A 394 14.48 6.58 -22.42
C GLU A 394 14.92 7.97 -21.95
N SER A 395 14.02 8.76 -21.36
CA SER A 395 14.31 10.16 -21.02
C SER A 395 15.01 10.26 -19.68
N ASP A 396 16.31 10.61 -19.70
CA ASP A 396 17.15 10.74 -18.50
C ASP A 396 16.53 11.57 -17.36
N PHE A 397 15.79 12.63 -17.70
CA PHE A 397 15.19 13.51 -16.69
C PHE A 397 14.01 12.87 -15.94
N LEU A 398 13.45 11.77 -16.46
CA LEU A 398 12.40 10.96 -15.81
C LEU A 398 12.99 9.80 -15.00
N SER A 399 14.31 9.64 -14.99
CA SER A 399 14.98 8.68 -14.10
C SER A 399 14.58 8.90 -12.65
N THR A 400 14.34 7.80 -11.92
CA THR A 400 14.05 7.80 -10.48
C THR A 400 15.14 8.52 -9.65
N TRP A 401 16.36 8.65 -10.21
CA TRP A 401 17.49 9.30 -9.58
C TRP A 401 17.59 10.80 -9.85
N ASN A 402 16.76 11.35 -10.73
CA ASN A 402 16.78 12.76 -11.04
C ASN A 402 15.91 13.56 -10.07
N PHE A 403 16.53 14.46 -9.30
CA PHE A 403 15.83 15.39 -8.39
C PHE A 403 15.84 16.84 -8.89
N VAL A 404 16.38 17.09 -10.09
CA VAL A 404 16.54 18.42 -10.65
C VAL A 404 15.82 18.50 -11.99
N TYR A 405 14.73 19.25 -12.02
CA TYR A 405 13.91 19.46 -13.20
C TYR A 405 13.94 20.92 -13.63
N THR A 406 14.03 21.15 -14.93
CA THR A 406 13.71 22.45 -15.52
C THR A 406 12.18 22.63 -15.59
N PRO A 407 11.67 23.88 -15.63
CA PRO A 407 10.23 24.10 -15.80
C PRO A 407 9.64 23.40 -17.04
N ASP A 408 10.36 23.44 -18.17
CA ASP A 408 9.95 22.77 -19.41
C ASP A 408 9.86 21.23 -19.26
N GLN A 409 10.80 20.62 -18.53
CA GLN A 409 10.73 19.18 -18.21
C GLN A 409 9.52 18.83 -17.35
N ILE A 410 9.17 19.69 -16.38
CA ILE A 410 7.97 19.52 -15.55
C ILE A 410 6.71 19.60 -16.42
N ASP A 411 6.62 20.63 -17.27
CA ASP A 411 5.48 20.83 -18.16
C ASP A 411 5.31 19.64 -19.13
N LYS A 412 6.41 19.13 -19.67
CA LYS A 412 6.44 17.91 -20.51
C LYS A 412 5.96 16.66 -19.76
N CYS A 413 6.45 16.44 -18.55
CA CYS A 413 6.02 15.31 -17.71
C CYS A 413 4.51 15.38 -17.41
N VAL A 414 4.01 16.57 -17.04
CA VAL A 414 2.59 16.81 -16.77
C VAL A 414 1.74 16.65 -18.02
N ALA A 415 2.22 17.13 -19.18
CA ALA A 415 1.55 16.97 -20.46
C ALA A 415 1.44 15.49 -20.85
N LEU A 416 2.51 14.70 -20.64
CA LEU A 416 2.50 13.26 -20.90
C LEU A 416 1.47 12.54 -20.00
N ALA A 417 1.45 12.83 -18.71
CA ALA A 417 0.50 12.23 -17.78
C ALA A 417 -0.96 12.56 -18.15
N ARG A 418 -1.23 13.81 -18.56
CA ARG A 418 -2.54 14.23 -19.06
C ARG A 418 -2.91 13.50 -20.35
N ALA A 419 -1.96 13.35 -21.28
CA ALA A 419 -2.19 12.64 -22.53
C ALA A 419 -2.52 11.16 -22.31
N ASN A 420 -1.76 10.46 -21.45
CA ASN A 420 -2.04 9.08 -21.05
C ASN A 420 -3.44 8.94 -20.44
N TYR A 421 -3.81 9.81 -19.49
CA TYR A 421 -5.14 9.76 -18.87
C TYR A 421 -6.27 9.97 -19.90
N GLU A 422 -6.09 10.91 -20.83
CA GLU A 422 -7.09 11.24 -21.84
C GLU A 422 -7.41 10.06 -22.78
N GLU A 423 -6.44 9.19 -23.08
CA GLU A 423 -6.68 7.96 -23.85
C GLU A 423 -7.67 7.01 -23.14
N GLY A 424 -7.58 6.92 -21.80
CA GLY A 424 -8.45 6.05 -21.00
C GLY A 424 -9.71 6.71 -20.45
N ARG A 425 -9.89 8.02 -20.63
CA ARG A 425 -10.90 8.80 -19.88
C ARG A 425 -12.32 8.26 -20.05
N GLU A 426 -12.71 7.93 -21.28
CA GLU A 426 -14.06 7.44 -21.54
C GLU A 426 -14.28 6.01 -21.04
N GLN A 427 -13.26 5.15 -21.11
CA GLN A 427 -13.29 3.81 -20.52
C GLN A 427 -13.40 3.88 -18.98
N THR A 428 -12.70 4.82 -18.34
CA THR A 428 -12.81 5.07 -16.91
C THR A 428 -14.21 5.53 -16.51
N LYS A 429 -14.79 6.50 -17.22
CA LYS A 429 -16.17 6.95 -16.97
C LYS A 429 -17.18 5.82 -17.15
N ARG A 430 -17.02 5.02 -18.21
CA ARG A 430 -17.88 3.85 -18.48
C ARG A 430 -17.81 2.83 -17.35
N THR A 431 -16.60 2.49 -16.91
CA THR A 431 -16.37 1.55 -15.80
C THR A 431 -17.00 2.03 -14.50
N ILE A 432 -16.78 3.31 -14.13
CA ILE A 432 -17.39 3.91 -12.93
C ILE A 432 -18.92 3.86 -13.02
N ARG A 433 -19.49 4.19 -14.19
CA ARG A 433 -20.94 4.15 -14.41
C ARG A 433 -21.48 2.73 -14.25
N ALA A 434 -20.86 1.73 -14.89
CA ALA A 434 -21.27 0.33 -14.81
C ALA A 434 -21.29 -0.19 -13.36
N VAL A 435 -20.24 0.11 -12.60
CA VAL A 435 -20.15 -0.27 -11.18
C VAL A 435 -21.20 0.46 -10.33
N TRP A 436 -21.44 1.75 -10.60
CA TRP A 436 -22.50 2.50 -9.91
C TRP A 436 -23.90 1.94 -10.22
N GLU A 437 -24.18 1.59 -11.47
CA GLU A 437 -25.45 1.00 -11.89
C GLU A 437 -25.71 -0.34 -11.17
N ARG A 438 -24.70 -1.21 -11.11
CA ARG A 438 -24.72 -2.43 -10.29
C ARG A 438 -25.08 -2.14 -8.84
N LYS A 439 -24.34 -1.24 -8.18
CA LYS A 439 -24.56 -0.92 -6.76
C LYS A 439 -25.93 -0.32 -6.51
N ARG A 440 -26.41 0.53 -7.43
CA ARG A 440 -27.75 1.12 -7.38
C ARG A 440 -28.82 0.03 -7.49
N ALA A 441 -28.71 -0.87 -8.46
CA ALA A 441 -29.66 -1.98 -8.63
C ALA A 441 -29.72 -2.86 -7.38
N LEU A 442 -28.55 -3.28 -6.86
CA LEU A 442 -28.47 -4.08 -5.62
C LEU A 442 -29.02 -3.36 -4.39
N ARG A 443 -28.91 -2.03 -4.31
CA ARG A 443 -29.51 -1.24 -3.22
C ARG A 443 -31.03 -1.24 -3.34
N LEU A 444 -31.56 -0.94 -4.52
CA LEU A 444 -33.02 -0.88 -4.75
C LEU A 444 -33.68 -2.24 -4.50
N GLN A 445 -33.05 -3.33 -4.94
CA GLN A 445 -33.53 -4.69 -4.67
C GLN A 445 -33.60 -4.97 -3.16
N ARG A 446 -32.54 -4.63 -2.40
CA ARG A 446 -32.53 -4.80 -0.93
C ARG A 446 -33.62 -3.98 -0.24
N GLU A 447 -33.88 -2.75 -0.71
CA GLU A 447 -34.94 -1.89 -0.17
C GLU A 447 -36.33 -2.47 -0.45
N GLU A 448 -36.56 -3.02 -1.64
CA GLU A 448 -37.82 -3.69 -2.02
C GLU A 448 -38.05 -4.98 -1.22
N GLU A 449 -37.03 -5.83 -1.10
CA GLU A 449 -37.08 -7.05 -0.29
C GLU A 449 -37.37 -6.74 1.19
N ALA A 450 -36.76 -5.69 1.74
CA ALA A 450 -37.03 -5.25 3.12
C ALA A 450 -38.47 -4.73 3.28
N HIS A 451 -38.99 -4.01 2.29
CA HIS A 451 -40.37 -3.52 2.29
C HIS A 451 -41.38 -4.67 2.23
N GLU A 452 -41.20 -5.63 1.32
CA GLU A 452 -42.08 -6.80 1.21
C GLU A 452 -41.96 -7.70 2.45
N PHE A 453 -40.75 -7.87 3.02
CA PHE A 453 -40.58 -8.55 4.30
C PHE A 453 -41.38 -7.87 5.40
N ALA A 454 -41.25 -6.54 5.58
CA ALA A 454 -41.98 -5.79 6.60
C ALA A 454 -43.51 -5.88 6.41
N LYS A 455 -43.98 -5.81 5.16
CA LYS A 455 -45.40 -5.97 4.81
C LYS A 455 -45.90 -7.37 5.15
N SER A 456 -45.18 -8.42 4.77
CA SER A 456 -45.52 -9.81 5.12
C SER A 456 -45.58 -10.02 6.64
N TRP A 457 -44.66 -9.38 7.37
CA TRP A 457 -44.58 -9.44 8.83
C TRP A 457 -45.76 -8.75 9.51
N ARG A 458 -46.17 -7.58 9.00
CA ARG A 458 -47.39 -6.87 9.45
C ARG A 458 -48.66 -7.68 9.17
N VAL A 459 -48.78 -8.29 8.00
CA VAL A 459 -49.93 -9.15 7.66
C VAL A 459 -50.01 -10.34 8.61
N LYS A 460 -48.89 -11.01 8.89
CA LYS A 460 -48.82 -12.14 9.86
C LYS A 460 -49.22 -11.71 11.29
N ARG A 461 -48.81 -10.52 11.75
CA ARG A 461 -49.25 -9.99 13.05
C ARG A 461 -50.71 -9.55 13.06
N GLY A 462 -51.20 -8.91 12.00
CA GLY A 462 -52.59 -8.49 11.87
C GLY A 462 -53.55 -9.69 11.85
N THR A 463 -53.20 -10.75 11.13
CA THR A 463 -53.96 -12.02 11.15
C THR A 463 -53.87 -12.74 12.50
N ALA A 464 -52.75 -12.67 13.21
CA ALA A 464 -52.65 -13.18 14.58
C ALA A 464 -53.53 -12.38 15.57
N HIS A 465 -53.70 -11.07 15.39
CA HIS A 465 -54.58 -10.23 16.20
C HIS A 465 -56.07 -10.50 15.92
N LEU A 466 -56.44 -10.68 14.65
CA LEU A 466 -57.79 -11.08 14.23
C LEU A 466 -58.18 -12.47 14.75
N ARG A 467 -57.25 -13.44 14.75
CA ARG A 467 -57.50 -14.77 15.36
C ARG A 467 -57.66 -14.71 16.88
N ARG A 468 -57.03 -13.75 17.57
CA ARG A 468 -57.12 -13.62 19.03
C ARG A 468 -58.42 -12.94 19.49
N ASN A 469 -59.04 -12.13 18.64
CA ASN A 469 -60.32 -11.46 18.93
C ASN A 469 -61.54 -12.18 18.32
N GLY A 470 -61.34 -13.24 17.53
CA GLY A 470 -62.41 -14.02 16.90
C GLY A 470 -62.96 -15.18 17.73
N ASP A 471 -62.46 -15.38 18.95
CA ASP A 471 -62.79 -16.54 19.80
C ASP A 471 -63.47 -16.11 21.11
N VAL A 472 -64.48 -15.24 20.99
CA VAL A 472 -65.39 -14.92 22.10
C VAL A 472 -66.83 -15.05 21.61
N GLY A 473 -67.37 -16.28 21.73
CA GLY A 473 -68.77 -16.50 22.08
C GLY A 473 -69.80 -16.47 20.96
N GLN A 474 -69.96 -17.59 20.24
CA GLN A 474 -71.29 -18.11 19.92
C GLN A 474 -71.39 -19.52 20.49
N GLY A 475 -71.87 -19.61 21.73
CA GLY A 475 -72.39 -20.84 22.30
C GLY A 475 -73.86 -20.96 21.91
N ASP A 476 -74.16 -21.94 21.06
CA ASP A 476 -75.50 -22.45 20.83
C ASP A 476 -76.13 -22.85 22.17
N GLN A 477 -77.26 -22.22 22.53
CA GLN A 477 -78.22 -22.78 23.47
C GLN A 477 -79.33 -23.46 22.67
N PHE A 478 -79.47 -24.76 22.89
CA PHE A 478 -80.63 -25.56 22.54
C PHE A 478 -81.91 -24.95 23.14
N THR A 479 -82.90 -24.64 22.30
CA THR A 479 -84.27 -25.20 22.41
C THR A 479 -84.99 -25.12 21.07
#